data_AF-A0A0L0WDM7-F1
#
_entry.id   AF-A0A0L0WDM7-F1
#
_cell.length_a   1.000
_cell.length_b   1.000
_cell.length_c   1.000
_cell.angle_alpha   90.00
_cell.angle_beta   90.00
_cell.angle_gamma   90.00
#
_symmetry.space_group_name_H-M   'P 1'
#
loop_
_entity.id
_entity.type
_entity.pdbx_description
1 polymer ?
#
loop_
_entity_poly.entity_id
_entity_poly.type
_entity_poly.pdbx_seq_one_letter_code
_entity_poly.pdbx_strand_id
1 'polypeptide(L)' 'MYVYNLLTEKDMLNDLIYSEKYISNSYSSIVLELPCPELRKILFRCQLNVQSIESNIENARNERGWNLNSLCKLSSYS' A
#
# COMPACT_ATOMS: atom_id res chain seq x y z
N MET A 1 23.21 10.94 -22.56
CA MET A 1 22.62 12.06 -21.79
C MET A 1 22.06 11.44 -20.51
N TYR A 2 22.76 11.61 -19.38
CA TYR A 2 22.28 11.06 -18.11
C TYR A 2 21.11 11.91 -17.65
N VAL A 3 19.88 11.42 -17.86
CA VAL A 3 18.69 12.00 -17.26
C VAL A 3 18.78 11.69 -15.78
N TYR A 4 19.23 12.65 -14.99
CA TYR A 4 19.16 12.55 -13.54
C TYR A 4 17.69 12.78 -13.16
N ASN A 5 16.88 11.72 -13.27
CA ASN A 5 15.62 11.64 -12.58
C ASN A 5 15.97 11.57 -11.09
N LEU A 6 15.99 12.73 -10.44
CA LEU A 6 16.11 12.82 -9.00
C LEU A 6 14.87 12.12 -8.42
N LEU A 7 15.02 10.83 -8.11
CA LEU A 7 14.00 10.03 -7.45
C LEU A 7 13.67 10.70 -6.13
N THR A 8 12.49 11.31 -6.04
CA THR A 8 12.11 12.03 -4.83
C THR A 8 11.62 11.05 -3.78
N GLU A 9 11.71 11.44 -2.51
CA GLU A 9 11.16 10.66 -1.41
C GLU A 9 9.65 10.43 -1.58
N LYS A 10 8.94 11.37 -2.23
CA LYS A 10 7.53 11.23 -2.59
C LYS A 10 7.31 10.13 -3.63
N ASP A 11 8.17 10.03 -4.64
CA ASP A 11 8.10 8.99 -5.66
C ASP A 11 8.39 7.62 -5.04
N MET A 12 9.41 7.53 -4.19
CA MET A 12 9.72 6.30 -3.44
C MET A 12 8.54 5.84 -2.57
N LEU A 13 7.91 6.76 -1.83
CA LEU A 13 6.74 6.44 -1.00
C LEU A 13 5.52 6.05 -1.82
N ASN A 14 5.33 6.65 -2.99
CA ASN A 14 4.26 6.27 -3.92
C ASN A 14 4.50 4.86 -4.48
N ASP A 15 5.72 4.57 -4.93
CA ASP A 15 6.07 3.23 -5.44
C ASP A 15 5.95 2.16 -4.34
N LEU A 16 6.34 2.51 -3.11
CA LEU A 16 6.19 1.63 -1.96
C LEU A 16 4.72 1.32 -1.66
N ILE A 17 3.82 2.31 -1.61
CA ILE A 17 2.39 2.04 -1.35
C ILE A 17 1.75 1.23 -2.49
N TYR A 18 2.17 1.44 -3.75
CA TYR A 18 1.68 0.61 -4.87
C TYR A 18 2.17 -0.83 -4.77
N SER A 19 3.43 -1.03 -4.38
CA SER A 19 4.00 -2.36 -4.19
C SER A 19 3.30 -3.11 -3.07
N GLU A 20 3.06 -2.46 -1.92
CA GLU A 20 2.33 -3.07 -0.80
C GLU A 20 0.89 -3.43 -1.20
N LYS A 21 0.17 -2.55 -1.90
CA LYS A 21 -1.18 -2.86 -2.41
C LYS A 21 -1.22 -4.04 -3.36
N TYR A 22 -0.22 -4.16 -4.23
CA TYR A 22 -0.09 -5.30 -5.12
C TYR A 22 0.11 -6.62 -4.33
N ILE A 23 0.96 -6.58 -3.31
CA ILE A 23 1.22 -7.70 -2.41
C ILE A 23 -0.06 -8.07 -1.61
N SER A 24 -0.75 -7.07 -1.06
CA SER A 24 -2.01 -7.23 -0.30
C SER A 24 -3.11 -7.90 -1.13
N ASN A 25 -3.27 -7.49 -2.40
CA ASN A 25 -4.18 -8.14 -3.35
C ASN A 25 -3.79 -9.59 -3.62
N SER A 26 -2.48 -9.86 -3.80
CA SER A 26 -1.98 -11.21 -4.04
C SER A 26 -2.28 -12.15 -2.87
N TYR A 27 -2.10 -11.69 -1.62
CA TYR A 27 -2.48 -12.46 -0.43
C TYR A 27 -3.98 -12.73 -0.38
N SER A 28 -4.82 -11.75 -0.74
CA SER A 28 -6.28 -11.90 -0.71
C SER A 28 -6.77 -13.00 -1.67
N SER A 29 -6.19 -13.10 -2.87
CA SER A 29 -6.48 -14.18 -3.81
C SER A 29 -6.00 -15.54 -3.29
N ILE A 30 -4.76 -15.61 -2.79
CA ILE A 30 -4.14 -16.87 -2.36
C ILE A 30 -4.82 -17.46 -1.11
N VAL A 31 -5.24 -16.62 -0.16
CA VAL A 31 -5.92 -17.07 1.08
C VAL A 31 -7.25 -17.76 0.78
N LEU A 32 -7.97 -17.34 -0.27
CA LEU A 32 -9.24 -17.95 -0.68
C LEU A 32 -9.04 -19.31 -1.36
N GLU A 33 -7.96 -19.46 -2.13
CA GLU A 33 -7.70 -20.66 -2.94
C GLU A 33 -7.01 -21.79 -2.16
N LEU A 34 -6.47 -21.51 -0.97
CA LEU A 34 -5.65 -22.46 -0.25
C LEU A 34 -6.44 -23.48 0.57
N PRO A 35 -6.26 -24.80 0.33
CA PRO A 35 -6.94 -25.85 1.08
C PRO A 35 -6.30 -26.11 2.46
N CYS A 36 -5.03 -25.74 2.69
CA CYS A 36 -4.32 -26.02 3.94
C CYS A 36 -4.60 -24.94 5.02
N PRO A 37 -5.22 -25.30 6.16
CA PRO A 37 -5.61 -24.34 7.19
C PRO A 37 -4.41 -23.73 7.94
N GLU A 38 -3.33 -24.48 8.15
CA GLU A 38 -2.13 -23.95 8.82
C GLU A 38 -1.39 -22.94 7.95
N LEU A 39 -1.27 -23.22 6.65
CA LEU A 39 -0.71 -22.26 5.70
C LEU A 39 -1.59 -21.00 5.58
N ARG A 40 -2.92 -21.18 5.62
CA ARG A 40 -3.88 -20.05 5.63
C ARG A 40 -3.68 -19.14 6.83
N LYS A 41 -3.47 -19.68 8.04
CA LYS A 41 -3.19 -18.88 9.24
C LYS A 41 -1.90 -18.06 9.10
N ILE A 42 -0.85 -18.68 8.56
CA ILE A 42 0.44 -17.98 8.33
C ILE A 42 0.25 -16.83 7.35
N LEU A 43 -0.41 -17.08 6.22
CA LEU A 43 -0.66 -16.07 5.20
C LEU A 43 -1.59 -14.95 5.68
N PHE A 44 -2.59 -15.28 6.50
CA PHE A 44 -3.44 -14.28 7.13
C PHE A 44 -2.62 -13.36 8.05
N ARG A 45 -1.65 -13.91 8.81
CA ARG A 45 -0.73 -13.10 9.61
C ARG A 45 0.16 -12.21 8.74
N CYS A 46 0.65 -12.72 7.61
CA CYS A 46 1.39 -11.92 6.64
C CYS A 46 0.53 -10.80 6.05
N GLN A 47 -0.73 -11.07 5.73
CA GLN A 47 -1.67 -10.07 5.22
C GLN A 47 -1.93 -8.95 6.25
N LEU A 48 -2.13 -9.30 7.52
CA LEU A 48 -2.27 -8.30 8.59
C LEU A 48 -1.01 -7.42 8.74
N ASN A 49 0.17 -8.02 8.59
CA ASN A 49 1.42 -7.27 8.62
C ASN A 49 1.52 -6.29 7.45
N VAL A 50 1.19 -6.73 6.23
CA VAL A 50 1.16 -5.88 5.03
C VAL A 50 0.19 -4.72 5.22
N GLN A 51 -1.02 -4.97 5.72
CA GLN A 51 -2.00 -3.92 6.02
C GLN A 51 -1.50 -2.92 7.06
N SER A 52 -0.78 -3.39 8.08
CA SER A 52 -0.16 -2.50 9.07
C SER A 52 0.93 -1.62 8.45
N ILE A 53 1.73 -2.17 7.53
CA ILE A 53 2.76 -1.43 6.80
C ILE A 53 2.11 -0.40 5.87
N GLU A 54 1.07 -0.78 5.12
CA GLU A 54 0.27 0.15 4.30
C GLU A 54 -0.25 1.33 5.12
N SER A 55 -0.83 1.07 6.30
CA SER A 55 -1.33 2.11 7.18
C SER A 55 -0.22 3.05 7.67
N ASN A 56 0.95 2.51 8.02
CA ASN A 56 2.10 3.31 8.43
C ASN A 56 2.61 4.21 7.29
N ILE A 57 2.65 3.67 6.06
CA ILE A 57 3.03 4.42 4.87
C ILE A 57 2.03 5.54 4.57
N GLU A 58 0.73 5.25 4.67
CA GLU A 58 -0.32 6.26 4.51
C GLU A 58 -0.23 7.35 5.58
N ASN A 59 0.06 7.00 6.83
CA ASN A 59 0.28 7.96 7.90
C ASN A 59 1.49 8.86 7.63
N ALA A 60 2.64 8.28 7.26
CA ALA A 60 3.84 9.05 6.90
C ALA A 60 3.58 9.97 5.70
N ARG A 61 2.80 9.51 4.72
CA ARG A 61 2.38 10.31 3.57
C ARG A 61 1.42 11.44 3.96
N ASN A 62 0.54 11.21 4.93
CA ASN A 62 -0.40 12.20 5.46
C ASN A 62 0.32 13.31 6.25
N GLU A 63 1.24 12.94 7.14
CA GLU A 63 2.06 13.89 7.91
C GLU A 63 2.84 14.85 7.01
N ARG A 64 3.27 14.37 5.84
CA ARG A 64 4.02 15.14 4.84
C ARG A 64 3.13 15.90 3.86
N GLY A 65 1.81 15.76 3.95
CA GLY A 65 0.86 16.44 3.07
C GLY A 65 0.84 15.91 1.63
N TRP A 66 1.37 14.71 1.36
CA TRP A 66 1.45 14.12 0.02
C TRP A 66 0.23 13.30 -0.36
N ASN A 67 -0.86 13.48 0.37
CA ASN A 67 -2.10 12.77 0.15
C ASN A 67 -2.77 13.25 -1.16
N LEU A 68 -2.86 12.38 -2.18
CA LEU A 68 -3.54 12.71 -3.44
C LEU A 68 -5.05 12.91 -3.23
N ASN A 69 -5.62 12.33 -2.16
CA ASN A 69 -7.06 12.36 -1.90
C ASN A 69 -7.57 13.60 -1.16
N SER A 70 -6.71 14.54 -0.73
CA SER A 70 -7.19 15.80 -0.13
C SER A 70 -7.90 16.70 -1.16
N LEU A 71 -7.67 16.51 -2.47
CA LEU A 71 -8.38 17.19 -3.54
C LEU A 71 -9.71 16.51 -3.94
N CYS A 72 -9.87 15.20 -3.71
CA CYS A 72 -11.11 14.48 -4.06
C CYS A 72 -12.16 14.48 -2.95
N LYS A 73 -11.82 14.85 -1.70
CA LYS A 73 -12.82 15.05 -0.64
C LYS A 73 -13.63 16.34 -0.77
N LEU A 74 -13.22 17.27 -1.63
CA LEU A 74 -13.94 18.52 -1.89
C LEU A 74 -14.98 18.41 -3.03
N SER A 75 -15.03 17.31 -3.79
CA SER A 75 -16.02 17.14 -4.87
C SER A 75 -17.19 16.21 -4.52
N SER A 76 -17.26 15.71 -3.27
CA SER A 76 -18.36 14.87 -2.79
C SER A 76 -19.32 15.62 -1.85
N TYR A 77 -19.11 16.93 -1.67
CA TYR A 77 -20.02 17.85 -1.02
C TYR A 77 -20.31 19.04 -1.95
N SER A 78 -21.05 18.80 -3.02
CA SER A 78 -21.79 19.83 -3.79
C SER A 78 -22.98 19.18 -4.46
#